data_AF-A0A7Z9ZXY6-F1
#
_entry.id   AF-A0A7Z9ZXY6-F1
#
_cell.length_a   1.000
_cell.length_b   1.000
_cell.length_c   1.000
_cell.angle_alpha   90.00
_cell.angle_beta   90.00
_cell.angle_gamma   90.00
#
_symmetry.space_group_name_H-M   'P 1'
#
loop_
_entity.id
_entity.type
_entity.pdbx_description
1 polymer ?
#
loop_
_entity_poly.entity_id
_entity_poly.type
_entity_poly.pdbx_seq_one_letter_code
_entity_poly.pdbx_strand_id
1 'polypeptide(L)'
;MRVKGQLMLAFLLPLIVGGCIKRTTAIVNGEPIPSKEWRQALVRAYGARMLQIMIDRLLIRQEARRRGITVSQAEVNKAFEEWKRTNFPSPEALAHFLRVNLLTLEQVKRDIEFEIIFDKLLAQDFKVKPEEAKRFYEAHKERFRTPVMVTFEQIMLSSKERAKEVRERALKG
;
A
#
# COMPACT_ATOMS: atom_id res chain seq x y z
N MET A 1 15.90 19.09 -15.51
CA MET A 1 17.37 19.08 -15.76
C MET A 1 17.66 18.09 -16.89
N ARG A 2 18.08 18.61 -18.05
CA ARG A 2 18.47 17.82 -19.23
C ARG A 2 19.91 17.37 -19.06
N VAL A 3 20.18 16.07 -19.10
CA VAL A 3 21.52 15.56 -19.40
C VAL A 3 21.45 14.92 -20.76
N LYS A 4 21.97 15.63 -21.76
CA LYS A 4 22.27 15.09 -23.09
C LYS A 4 23.58 14.32 -22.97
N GLY A 5 23.61 13.06 -23.39
CA GLY A 5 24.82 12.26 -23.52
C GLY A 5 24.61 11.16 -24.54
N GLN A 6 25.33 11.25 -25.66
CA GLN A 6 25.27 10.35 -26.81
C GLN A 6 25.58 8.89 -26.41
N LEU A 7 24.70 7.99 -26.86
CA LEU A 7 24.90 6.54 -26.81
C LEU A 7 25.71 6.14 -28.05
N MET A 8 27.03 5.95 -27.93
CA MET A 8 27.83 5.28 -28.96
C MET A 8 27.88 3.79 -28.64
N LEU A 9 27.18 3.01 -29.47
CA LEU A 9 27.19 1.56 -29.48
C LEU A 9 28.39 1.08 -30.32
N ALA A 10 29.42 0.52 -29.70
CA ALA A 10 30.50 -0.17 -30.40
C ALA A 10 30.46 -1.66 -30.06
N PHE A 11 30.02 -2.45 -31.05
CA PHE A 11 30.12 -3.92 -31.04
C PHE A 11 31.51 -4.33 -31.53
N LEU A 12 32.26 -5.08 -30.70
CA LEU A 12 33.40 -5.89 -31.12
C LEU A 12 33.39 -7.20 -30.31
N LEU A 13 33.23 -8.31 -31.03
CA LEU A 13 33.06 -9.71 -30.57
C LEU A 13 34.41 -10.34 -30.11
N PRO A 14 34.46 -11.55 -29.52
CA PRO A 14 34.81 -11.77 -28.13
C PRO A 14 36.16 -12.49 -27.93
N LEU A 15 36.88 -12.18 -26.85
CA LEU A 15 37.78 -13.15 -26.21
C LEU A 15 37.11 -13.66 -24.93
N ILE A 16 36.73 -14.94 -24.96
CA ILE A 16 36.28 -15.69 -23.79
C ILE A 16 37.48 -15.83 -22.85
N VAL A 17 37.60 -14.92 -21.91
CA VAL A 17 38.41 -15.10 -20.71
C VAL A 17 37.42 -15.35 -19.57
N GLY A 18 37.49 -16.54 -18.98
CA GLY A 18 36.73 -16.95 -17.79
C GLY A 18 37.12 -16.17 -16.54
N GLY A 19 37.01 -14.84 -16.57
CA GLY A 19 37.14 -13.98 -15.41
C GLY A 19 35.77 -13.77 -14.77
N CYS A 20 35.69 -13.86 -13.43
CA CYS A 20 34.55 -13.34 -12.69
C CYS A 20 34.20 -11.95 -13.21
N ILE A 21 33.07 -11.82 -13.93
CA ILE A 21 32.53 -10.52 -14.30
C ILE A 21 32.17 -9.83 -12.99
N LYS A 22 33.07 -8.97 -12.49
CA LYS A 22 32.81 -8.08 -11.35
C LYS A 22 31.73 -7.11 -11.80
N ARG A 23 30.46 -7.52 -11.66
CA ARG A 23 29.31 -6.69 -12.00
C ARG A 23 29.34 -5.44 -11.11
N THR A 24 29.37 -4.29 -11.76
CA THR A 24 29.33 -2.96 -11.14
C THR A 24 27.91 -2.42 -11.30
N THR A 25 27.33 -1.89 -10.22
CA THR A 25 25.97 -1.34 -10.26
C THR A 25 25.96 0.11 -10.73
N ALA A 26 26.98 0.88 -10.36
CA ALA A 26 27.14 2.29 -10.75
C ALA A 26 28.62 2.70 -10.69
N ILE A 27 28.99 3.80 -11.36
CA ILE A 27 30.30 4.43 -11.29
C ILE A 27 30.10 5.90 -10.93
N VAL A 28 30.84 6.42 -9.94
CA VAL A 28 30.78 7.82 -9.50
C VAL A 28 32.18 8.39 -9.60
N ASN A 29 32.39 9.38 -10.48
CA ASN A 29 33.71 10.00 -10.72
C ASN A 29 34.85 9.00 -11.01
N GLY A 30 34.54 7.89 -11.68
CA GLY A 30 35.50 6.82 -11.98
C GLY A 30 35.62 5.75 -10.90
N GLU A 31 35.04 5.94 -9.71
CA GLU A 31 34.99 4.92 -8.66
C GLU A 31 33.78 3.99 -8.85
N PRO A 32 34.00 2.66 -9.03
CA PRO A 32 32.91 1.72 -9.20
C PRO A 32 32.28 1.36 -7.86
N ILE A 33 30.94 1.24 -7.83
CA ILE A 33 30.19 0.62 -6.73
C ILE A 33 29.91 -0.85 -7.10
N PRO A 34 30.59 -1.82 -6.47
CA PRO A 34 30.44 -3.24 -6.82
C PRO A 34 29.03 -3.75 -6.46
N SER A 35 28.41 -4.54 -7.33
CA SER A 35 27.07 -5.05 -7.07
C SER A 35 26.96 -5.94 -5.83
N LYS A 36 28.07 -6.59 -5.42
CA LYS A 36 28.13 -7.38 -4.19
C LYS A 36 27.97 -6.49 -2.96
N GLU A 37 28.68 -5.37 -2.92
CA GLU A 37 28.66 -4.44 -1.79
C GLU A 37 27.27 -3.81 -1.64
N TRP A 38 26.69 -3.33 -2.74
CA TRP A 38 25.33 -2.79 -2.76
C TRP A 38 24.30 -3.81 -2.26
N ARG A 39 24.33 -5.06 -2.74
CA ARG A 39 23.42 -6.11 -2.26
C ARG A 39 23.61 -6.41 -0.76
N GLN A 40 24.84 -6.46 -0.30
CA GLN A 40 25.12 -6.67 1.13
C GLN A 40 24.59 -5.51 1.99
N ALA A 41 24.68 -4.27 1.51
CA ALA A 41 24.08 -3.12 2.18
C ALA A 41 22.55 -3.26 2.28
N LEU A 42 21.88 -3.69 1.21
CA LEU A 42 20.44 -3.96 1.24
C LEU A 42 20.06 -5.08 2.23
N VAL A 43 20.81 -6.19 2.24
CA VAL A 43 20.58 -7.28 3.19
C VAL A 43 20.78 -6.83 4.64
N ARG A 44 21.82 -6.03 4.92
CA ARG A 44 22.03 -5.46 6.25
C ARG A 44 20.88 -4.53 6.67
N ALA A 45 20.41 -3.69 5.76
CA ALA A 45 19.36 -2.72 6.06
C ALA A 45 17.96 -3.33 6.18
N TYR A 46 17.63 -4.32 5.35
CA TYR A 46 16.24 -4.81 5.19
C TYR A 46 16.09 -6.33 5.27
N GLY A 47 17.18 -7.10 5.21
CA GLY A 47 17.15 -8.54 5.04
C GLY A 47 16.36 -9.28 6.11
N ALA A 48 16.58 -8.95 7.39
CA ALA A 48 15.86 -9.58 8.50
C ALA A 48 14.35 -9.33 8.43
N ARG A 49 13.94 -8.08 8.20
CA ARG A 49 12.52 -7.70 8.08
C ARG A 49 11.87 -8.38 6.88
N MET A 50 12.52 -8.39 5.73
CA MET A 50 11.98 -9.03 4.52
C MET A 50 11.88 -10.53 4.69
N LEU A 51 12.88 -11.16 5.32
CA LEU A 51 12.84 -12.59 5.63
C LEU A 51 11.65 -12.92 6.55
N GLN A 52 11.42 -12.13 7.61
CA GLN A 52 10.28 -12.35 8.50
C GLN A 52 8.94 -12.29 7.74
N ILE A 53 8.74 -11.26 6.91
CA ILE A 53 7.53 -11.13 6.09
C ILE A 53 7.37 -12.35 5.16
N MET A 54 8.45 -12.83 4.56
CA MET A 54 8.41 -14.01 3.69
C MET A 54 8.04 -15.28 4.47
N ILE A 55 8.56 -15.44 5.68
CA ILE A 55 8.22 -16.55 6.58
C ILE A 55 6.74 -16.49 6.94
N ASP A 56 6.24 -15.34 7.39
CA ASP A 56 4.84 -15.18 7.81
C ASP A 56 3.88 -15.50 6.65
N ARG A 57 4.17 -14.98 5.45
CA ARG A 57 3.37 -15.27 4.25
C ARG A 57 3.43 -16.73 3.85
N LEU A 58 4.58 -17.39 4.01
CA LEU A 58 4.72 -18.81 3.72
C LEU A 58 3.91 -19.67 4.70
N LEU A 59 3.95 -19.36 6.00
CA LEU A 59 3.20 -20.06 7.03
C LEU A 59 1.69 -19.95 6.78
N ILE A 60 1.19 -18.75 6.46
CA ILE A 60 -0.22 -18.54 6.12
C ILE A 60 -0.63 -19.38 4.91
N ARG A 61 0.19 -19.39 3.84
CA ARG A 61 -0.11 -20.22 2.65
C ARG A 61 -0.04 -21.72 2.94
N GLN A 62 0.88 -22.16 3.79
CA GLN A 62 0.95 -23.56 4.22
C GLN A 62 -0.29 -23.98 5.00
N GLU A 63 -0.73 -23.14 5.92
CA GLU A 63 -1.92 -23.39 6.73
C GLU A 63 -3.20 -23.40 5.88
N ALA A 64 -3.35 -22.44 4.98
CA ALA A 64 -4.46 -22.41 4.03
C ALA A 64 -4.53 -23.70 3.20
N ARG A 65 -3.39 -24.18 2.68
CA ARG A 65 -3.33 -25.46 1.95
C ARG A 65 -3.71 -26.64 2.85
N ARG A 66 -3.21 -26.68 4.09
CA ARG A 66 -3.53 -27.73 5.07
C ARG A 66 -5.03 -27.82 5.33
N ARG A 67 -5.74 -26.70 5.29
CA ARG A 67 -7.20 -26.60 5.49
C ARG A 67 -8.02 -26.67 4.20
N GLY A 68 -7.38 -26.93 3.06
CA GLY A 68 -8.07 -27.01 1.77
C GLY A 68 -8.65 -25.69 1.27
N ILE A 69 -8.14 -24.55 1.75
CA ILE A 69 -8.56 -23.23 1.27
C ILE A 69 -7.92 -22.98 -0.10
N THR A 70 -8.77 -22.75 -1.09
CA THR A 70 -8.38 -22.42 -2.46
C THR A 70 -8.97 -21.06 -2.88
N VAL A 71 -8.28 -20.40 -3.81
CA VAL A 71 -8.73 -19.16 -4.43
C VAL A 71 -8.64 -19.34 -5.94
N SER A 72 -9.76 -19.13 -6.62
CA SER A 72 -9.85 -19.20 -8.07
C SER A 72 -9.37 -17.90 -8.71
N GLN A 73 -8.92 -17.98 -9.96
CA GLN A 73 -8.55 -16.78 -10.72
C GLN A 73 -9.73 -15.82 -10.91
N ALA A 74 -10.96 -16.35 -10.97
CA ALA A 74 -12.17 -15.54 -11.07
C ALA A 74 -12.38 -14.67 -9.82
N GLU A 75 -12.13 -15.23 -8.63
CA GLU A 75 -12.18 -14.48 -7.36
C GLU A 75 -11.12 -13.38 -7.33
N VAL A 76 -9.88 -13.68 -7.72
CA VAL A 76 -8.80 -12.68 -7.80
C VAL A 76 -9.16 -11.56 -8.77
N ASN A 77 -9.65 -11.89 -9.96
CA ASN A 77 -10.02 -10.90 -10.96
C ASN A 77 -11.18 -10.01 -10.49
N LYS A 78 -12.20 -10.61 -9.86
CA LYS A 78 -13.32 -9.84 -9.29
C LYS A 78 -12.84 -8.88 -8.20
N ALA A 79 -12.02 -9.36 -7.26
CA ALA A 79 -11.47 -8.53 -6.20
C ALA A 79 -10.53 -7.44 -6.74
N PHE A 80 -9.74 -7.75 -7.77
CA PHE A 80 -8.89 -6.77 -8.45
C PHE A 80 -9.69 -5.67 -9.14
N GLU A 81 -10.77 -6.01 -9.85
CA GLU A 81 -11.63 -5.02 -10.50
C GLU A 81 -12.33 -4.12 -9.47
N GLU A 82 -12.79 -4.68 -8.36
CA GLU A 82 -13.36 -3.93 -7.25
C GLU A 82 -12.35 -3.00 -6.56
N TRP A 83 -11.15 -3.52 -6.28
CA TRP A 83 -10.04 -2.72 -5.75
C TRP A 83 -9.69 -1.57 -6.69
N LYS A 84 -9.61 -1.85 -8.00
CA LYS A 84 -9.32 -0.84 -9.02
C LYS A 84 -10.38 0.27 -9.02
N ARG A 85 -11.67 -0.11 -9.05
CA ARG A 85 -12.82 0.82 -9.06
C ARG A 85 -12.89 1.70 -7.82
N THR A 86 -12.57 1.14 -6.65
CA THR A 86 -12.71 1.85 -5.37
C THR A 86 -11.53 2.77 -5.08
N ASN A 87 -10.32 2.43 -5.55
CA ASN A 87 -9.12 3.18 -5.19
C ASN A 87 -8.64 4.15 -6.28
N PHE A 88 -9.05 3.96 -7.54
CA PHE A 88 -8.53 4.76 -8.64
C PHE A 88 -9.66 5.39 -9.47
N PRO A 89 -9.69 6.73 -9.57
CA PRO A 89 -10.70 7.43 -10.36
C PRO A 89 -10.50 7.29 -11.88
N SER A 90 -9.29 6.89 -12.33
CA SER A 90 -8.98 6.70 -13.75
C SER A 90 -7.86 5.69 -13.99
N PRO A 91 -7.71 5.15 -15.22
CA PRO A 91 -6.59 4.30 -15.61
C PRO A 91 -5.22 4.97 -15.44
N GLU A 92 -5.13 6.28 -15.65
CA GLU A 92 -3.90 7.06 -15.50
C GLU A 92 -3.47 7.13 -14.03
N ALA A 93 -4.43 7.26 -13.11
CA ALA A 93 -4.18 7.22 -11.67
C ALA A 93 -3.60 5.86 -11.23
N LEU A 94 -4.16 4.75 -11.74
CA LEU A 94 -3.63 3.41 -11.52
C LEU A 94 -2.21 3.25 -12.10
N ALA A 95 -1.99 3.67 -13.34
CA ALA A 95 -0.69 3.60 -14.00
C ALA A 95 0.37 4.41 -13.23
N HIS A 96 -0.01 5.58 -12.72
CA HIS A 96 0.85 6.39 -11.86
C HIS A 96 1.20 5.64 -10.57
N PHE A 97 0.21 5.08 -9.88
CA PHE A 97 0.41 4.29 -8.66
C PHE A 97 1.38 3.13 -8.87
N LEU A 98 1.20 2.35 -9.94
CA LEU A 98 2.07 1.22 -10.26
C LEU A 98 3.51 1.68 -10.50
N ARG A 99 3.69 2.76 -11.27
CA ARG A 99 5.02 3.31 -11.60
C ARG A 99 5.75 3.82 -10.37
N VAL A 100 5.10 4.60 -9.51
CA VAL A 100 5.77 5.19 -8.33
C VAL A 100 6.10 4.14 -7.27
N ASN A 101 5.31 3.06 -7.18
CA ASN A 101 5.56 1.95 -6.25
C ASN A 101 6.43 0.83 -6.85
N LEU A 102 6.87 0.95 -8.11
CA LEU A 102 7.63 -0.08 -8.82
C LEU A 102 6.91 -1.44 -8.85
N LEU A 103 5.58 -1.40 -9.03
CA LEU A 103 4.70 -2.57 -9.04
C LEU A 103 4.21 -2.89 -10.44
N THR A 104 3.97 -4.17 -10.67
CA THR A 104 3.25 -4.70 -11.83
C THR A 104 1.83 -5.10 -11.42
N LEU A 105 0.92 -5.15 -12.39
CA LEU A 105 -0.45 -5.64 -12.16
C LEU A 105 -0.45 -7.07 -11.58
N GLU A 106 0.47 -7.91 -12.03
CA GLU A 106 0.58 -9.28 -11.56
C GLU A 106 1.10 -9.37 -10.11
N GLN A 107 1.95 -8.44 -9.66
CA GLN A 107 2.30 -8.34 -8.23
C GLN A 107 1.07 -7.97 -7.41
N VAL A 108 0.30 -6.97 -7.85
CA VAL A 108 -0.92 -6.53 -7.15
C VAL A 108 -1.93 -7.68 -7.06
N LYS A 109 -2.17 -8.42 -8.15
CA LYS A 109 -3.07 -9.58 -8.13
C LYS A 109 -2.60 -10.68 -7.18
N ARG A 110 -1.29 -10.93 -7.08
CA ARG A 110 -0.73 -11.90 -6.11
C ARG A 110 -0.91 -11.45 -4.67
N ASP A 111 -0.85 -10.15 -4.41
CA ASP A 111 -1.16 -9.60 -3.09
C ASP A 111 -2.65 -9.72 -2.77
N ILE A 112 -3.54 -9.39 -3.71
CA ILE A 112 -4.98 -9.60 -3.55
C ILE A 112 -5.34 -11.07 -3.32
N GLU A 113 -4.72 -11.99 -4.07
CA GLU A 113 -4.89 -13.43 -3.85
C GLU A 113 -4.50 -13.83 -2.42
N PHE A 114 -3.38 -13.28 -1.92
CA PHE A 114 -2.94 -13.53 -0.56
C PHE A 114 -3.91 -12.99 0.49
N GLU A 115 -4.45 -11.78 0.30
CA GLU A 115 -5.47 -11.22 1.19
C GLU A 115 -6.73 -12.09 1.21
N ILE A 116 -7.20 -12.57 0.05
CA ILE A 116 -8.36 -13.49 -0.02
C ILE A 116 -8.06 -14.79 0.73
N ILE A 117 -6.86 -15.36 0.60
CA ILE A 117 -6.45 -16.56 1.35
C ILE A 117 -6.52 -16.28 2.86
N PHE A 118 -5.97 -15.13 3.28
CA PHE A 118 -5.90 -14.76 4.68
C PHE A 118 -7.29 -14.54 5.28
N ASP A 119 -8.17 -13.82 4.59
CA ASP A 119 -9.57 -13.59 5.00
C ASP A 119 -10.34 -14.91 5.14
N LYS A 120 -10.21 -15.81 4.15
CA LYS A 120 -10.85 -17.13 4.21
C LYS A 120 -10.34 -17.96 5.39
N LEU A 121 -9.06 -17.87 5.71
CA LEU A 121 -8.46 -18.57 6.84
C LEU A 121 -9.03 -18.05 8.17
N LEU A 122 -9.09 -16.72 8.34
CA LEU A 122 -9.67 -16.10 9.53
C LEU A 122 -11.17 -16.41 9.68
N ALA A 123 -11.92 -16.42 8.58
CA ALA A 123 -13.36 -16.70 8.61
C ALA A 123 -13.69 -18.14 9.08
N GLN A 124 -12.77 -19.10 8.93
CA GLN A 124 -12.96 -20.45 9.46
C GLN A 124 -12.79 -20.50 10.99
N ASP A 125 -11.86 -19.73 11.54
CA ASP A 125 -11.51 -19.75 12.96
C ASP A 125 -12.36 -18.79 13.81
N PHE A 126 -12.82 -17.69 13.23
CA PHE A 126 -13.51 -16.64 13.97
C PHE A 126 -14.98 -16.54 13.59
N LYS A 127 -15.84 -17.24 14.36
CA LYS A 127 -17.28 -16.99 14.39
C LYS A 127 -17.62 -16.12 15.59
N VAL A 128 -17.83 -14.83 15.35
CA VAL A 128 -18.26 -13.90 16.40
C VAL A 128 -19.67 -14.26 16.85
N LYS A 129 -19.84 -14.54 18.15
CA LYS A 129 -21.16 -14.82 18.73
C LYS A 129 -21.94 -13.51 18.93
N PRO A 130 -23.24 -13.45 18.61
CA PRO A 130 -24.04 -12.23 18.79
C PRO A 130 -23.97 -11.66 20.21
N GLU A 131 -23.87 -12.51 21.22
CA GLU A 131 -23.79 -12.10 22.62
C GLU A 131 -22.46 -11.41 22.94
N GLU A 132 -21.37 -11.85 22.31
CA GLU A 132 -20.06 -11.23 22.44
C GLU A 132 -20.01 -9.87 21.76
N ALA A 133 -20.59 -9.78 20.55
CA ALA A 133 -20.75 -8.50 19.85
C ALA A 133 -21.58 -7.51 20.68
N LYS A 134 -22.69 -7.97 21.27
CA LYS A 134 -23.53 -7.15 22.15
C LYS A 134 -22.75 -6.68 23.38
N ARG A 135 -22.03 -7.58 24.07
CA ARG A 135 -21.19 -7.19 25.23
C ARG A 135 -20.14 -6.15 24.84
N PHE A 136 -19.48 -6.33 23.70
CA PHE A 136 -18.48 -5.37 23.22
C PHE A 136 -19.10 -4.01 22.92
N TYR A 137 -20.24 -3.98 22.22
CA TYR A 137 -20.99 -2.75 21.96
C TYR A 137 -21.38 -2.03 23.25
N GLU A 138 -21.97 -2.74 24.20
CA GLU A 138 -22.41 -2.18 25.47
C GLU A 138 -21.25 -1.60 26.28
N ALA A 139 -20.08 -2.27 26.28
CA ALA A 139 -18.88 -1.80 26.96
C ALA A 139 -18.20 -0.60 26.26
N HIS A 140 -18.53 -0.31 25.00
CA HIS A 140 -17.87 0.70 24.18
C HIS A 140 -18.85 1.65 23.48
N LYS A 141 -20.05 1.87 24.04
CA LYS A 141 -21.11 2.68 23.41
C LYS A 141 -20.61 4.03 22.89
N GLU A 142 -19.74 4.70 23.62
CA GLU A 142 -19.17 5.98 23.22
C GLU A 142 -18.43 5.93 21.87
N ARG A 143 -17.82 4.79 21.50
CA ARG A 143 -17.15 4.61 20.19
C ARG A 143 -18.13 4.49 19.03
N PHE A 144 -19.39 4.20 19.31
CA PHE A 144 -20.44 3.95 18.33
C PHE A 144 -21.50 5.04 18.32
N ARG A 145 -21.34 6.10 19.10
CA ARG A 145 -22.23 7.27 19.05
C ARG A 145 -21.89 8.12 17.84
N THR A 146 -22.88 8.36 17.00
CA THR A 146 -22.82 9.45 16.03
C THR A 146 -23.17 10.74 16.78
N PRO A 147 -22.23 11.70 16.91
CA PRO A 147 -22.53 12.96 17.57
C PRO A 147 -23.66 13.68 16.82
N VAL A 148 -24.43 14.49 17.54
CA VAL A 148 -25.41 15.37 16.91
C VAL A 148 -24.65 16.34 16.01
N MET A 149 -24.80 16.17 14.69
CA MET A 149 -24.28 17.10 13.70
C MET A 149 -25.30 18.23 13.57
N VAL A 150 -24.89 19.46 13.87
CA VAL A 150 -25.70 20.66 13.64
C VAL A 150 -25.14 21.42 12.46
N THR A 151 -26.01 21.85 11.56
CA THR A 151 -25.66 22.85 10.54
C THR A 151 -25.79 24.22 11.19
N PHE A 152 -24.73 25.02 11.14
CA PHE A 152 -24.76 26.41 11.56
C PHE A 152 -24.15 27.30 10.48
N GLU A 153 -24.66 28.52 10.40
CA GLU A 153 -24.07 29.58 9.58
C GLU A 153 -23.20 30.46 10.49
N GLN A 154 -22.01 30.81 10.02
CA GLN A 154 -21.08 31.65 10.77
C GLN A 154 -20.87 32.98 10.07
N ILE A 155 -21.10 34.06 10.81
CA ILE A 155 -20.73 35.42 10.41
C ILE A 155 -19.52 35.84 11.25
N MET A 156 -18.38 36.09 10.60
CA MET A 156 -17.14 36.49 11.25
C MET A 156 -16.89 37.99 11.07
N LEU A 157 -16.61 38.69 12.17
CA LEU A 157 -16.50 40.15 12.21
C LEU A 157 -15.26 40.56 13.02
N SER A 158 -14.72 41.74 12.72
CA SER A 158 -13.44 42.21 13.27
C SER A 158 -13.50 42.71 14.72
N SER A 159 -14.69 42.93 15.28
CA SER A 159 -14.86 43.39 16.67
C SER A 159 -16.09 42.81 17.36
N LYS A 160 -16.03 42.77 18.69
CA LYS A 160 -17.12 42.28 19.55
C LYS A 160 -18.36 43.18 19.45
N GLU A 161 -18.15 44.48 19.32
CA GLU A 161 -19.19 45.50 19.19
C GLU A 161 -19.99 45.26 17.91
N ARG A 162 -19.30 45.05 16.79
CA ARG A 162 -19.93 44.75 15.50
C ARG A 162 -20.66 43.41 15.52
N ALA A 163 -20.08 42.40 16.18
CA ALA A 163 -20.71 41.10 16.35
C ALA A 163 -22.02 41.17 17.15
N LYS A 164 -22.08 41.98 18.21
CA LYS A 164 -23.30 42.20 18.99
C LYS A 164 -24.39 42.89 18.17
N GLU A 165 -24.04 43.96 17.46
CA GLU A 165 -24.97 44.71 16.60
C GLU A 165 -25.58 43.79 15.52
N VAL A 166 -24.74 43.04 14.80
CA VAL A 166 -25.20 42.13 13.74
C VAL A 166 -26.04 40.98 14.32
N ARG A 167 -25.68 40.45 15.50
CA ARG A 167 -26.48 39.43 16.19
C ARG A 167 -27.87 39.93 16.56
N GLU A 168 -27.99 41.13 17.11
CA GLU A 168 -29.29 41.70 17.48
C GLU A 168 -30.19 41.90 16.26
N ARG A 169 -29.61 42.29 15.12
CA ARG A 169 -30.35 42.41 13.86
C ARG A 169 -30.79 41.05 13.33
N ALA A 170 -29.88 40.07 13.27
CA ALA A 170 -30.17 38.72 12.77
C ALA A 170 -31.25 38.00 13.60
N LEU A 171 -31.37 38.31 14.90
CA LEU A 171 -32.40 37.73 15.79
C LEU A 171 -33.77 38.41 15.67
N LYS A 172 -33.85 39.61 15.07
CA LYS A 172 -35.10 40.38 14.93
C LYS A 172 -35.85 40.14 13.62
N GLY A 173 -35.22 39.45 12.65
CA GLY A 173 -35.71 39.29 11.28
C GLY A 173 -35.23 40.42 10.39
#